data_AF-A0A8J7ESP2-F1
#
_entry.id   AF-A0A8J7ESP2-F1
#
_cell.length_a   1.000
_cell.length_b   1.000
_cell.length_c   1.000
_cell.angle_alpha   90.00
_cell.angle_beta   90.00
_cell.angle_gamma   90.00
#
_symmetry.space_group_name_H-M   'P 1'
#
loop_
_entity.id
_entity.type
_entity.pdbx_description
1 polymer ?
#
loop_
_entity_poly.entity_id
_entity_poly.type
_entity_poly.pdbx_seq_one_letter_code
_entity_poly.pdbx_strand_id
1 'polypeptide(L)'
;MKQQLLTGALAVGAVAIGSLVQVNPAEALTLTSQLLGDPRANNPDGLIVDVTVKTGTDAGLSTNQALWTVDINSPLHSNIKLGQFFFNLANAAASNYTFSGFNPTGWAIQTPANNANGSGSADFIFKALDPSGPPNAANVTNNTNLSFIMTKGLGAITEADFLTAPFATSNNNLLGSFHLGAHLQSLTVNATTCPSKSTCRDSGFARGNYTSTPIPTPALLPGLIGMGVAALRKKKGEQNLESVAQEA
;
A
#
# COMPACT_ATOMS: atom_id res chain seq x y z
N MET A 1 -2.34 5.30 -86.25
CA MET A 1 -1.86 6.55 -85.61
C MET A 1 -1.84 6.35 -84.11
N LYS A 2 -0.73 6.75 -83.49
CA LYS A 2 -0.49 6.75 -82.04
C LYS A 2 -1.50 7.65 -81.32
N GLN A 3 -1.95 7.25 -80.14
CA GLN A 3 -2.13 8.18 -79.02
C GLN A 3 -1.98 7.42 -77.68
N GLN A 4 -0.93 7.80 -76.97
CA GLN A 4 -0.69 7.59 -75.55
C GLN A 4 -1.75 8.35 -74.73
N LEU A 5 -2.07 7.94 -73.51
CA LEU A 5 -1.76 8.73 -72.29
C LEU A 5 -2.31 8.09 -70.98
N LEU A 6 -1.38 7.99 -70.03
CA LEU A 6 -1.47 8.17 -68.59
C LEU A 6 -2.22 7.17 -67.68
N THR A 7 -1.41 6.21 -67.24
CA THR A 7 -1.26 5.72 -65.86
C THR A 7 -1.33 6.84 -64.81
N GLY A 8 -2.05 6.61 -63.71
CA GLY A 8 -2.07 7.49 -62.54
C GLY A 8 -2.82 6.89 -61.35
N ALA A 9 -2.32 5.78 -60.80
CA ALA A 9 -2.79 5.27 -59.51
C ALA A 9 -1.97 5.91 -58.39
N LEU A 10 -2.54 6.92 -57.73
CA LEU A 10 -2.03 7.48 -56.48
C LEU A 10 -2.23 6.44 -55.36
N ALA A 11 -1.17 5.73 -55.00
CA ALA A 11 -1.14 4.92 -53.79
C ALA A 11 -0.93 5.86 -52.58
N VAL A 12 -2.02 6.20 -51.88
CA VAL A 12 -1.96 6.87 -50.58
C VAL A 12 -1.55 5.82 -49.55
N GLY A 13 -0.26 5.76 -49.24
CA GLY A 13 0.26 4.99 -48.12
C GLY A 13 -0.18 5.62 -46.80
N ALA A 14 -1.16 5.00 -46.13
CA ALA A 14 -1.51 5.35 -44.77
C ALA A 14 -0.36 4.91 -43.83
N VAL A 15 0.47 5.85 -43.40
CA VAL A 15 1.42 5.62 -42.31
C VAL A 15 0.60 5.61 -41.01
N ALA A 16 0.29 4.41 -40.52
CA ALA A 16 -0.22 4.23 -39.18
C ALA A 16 0.93 4.56 -38.21
N ILE A 17 0.96 5.80 -37.72
CA ILE A 17 1.76 6.16 -36.55
C ILE A 17 1.07 5.47 -35.38
N GLY A 18 1.49 4.23 -35.11
CA GLY A 18 1.14 3.53 -33.89
C GLY A 18 1.73 4.31 -32.74
N SER A 19 0.94 5.19 -32.14
CA SER A 19 1.21 5.72 -30.81
C SER A 19 1.32 4.53 -29.88
N LEU A 20 2.55 4.11 -29.59
CA LEU A 20 2.84 3.25 -28.46
C LEU A 20 2.46 4.07 -27.23
N VAL A 21 1.19 4.04 -26.86
CA VAL A 21 0.75 4.42 -25.53
C VAL A 21 1.46 3.43 -24.63
N GLN A 22 2.61 3.86 -24.10
CA GLN A 22 3.28 3.16 -23.03
C GLN A 22 2.27 3.16 -21.88
N VAL A 23 1.51 2.08 -21.76
CA VAL A 23 0.73 1.76 -20.58
C VAL A 23 1.76 1.62 -19.47
N ASN A 24 2.00 2.71 -18.76
CA ASN A 24 2.72 2.63 -17.50
C ASN A 24 1.88 1.70 -16.62
N PRO A 25 2.42 0.56 -16.16
CA PRO A 25 1.73 -0.20 -15.12
C PRO A 25 1.42 0.75 -13.97
N ALA A 26 0.25 0.60 -13.35
CA ALA A 26 -0.09 1.38 -12.16
C ALA A 26 1.09 1.25 -11.17
N GLU A 27 1.71 2.37 -10.82
CA GLU A 27 2.92 2.35 -10.02
C GLU A 27 2.63 1.67 -8.68
N ALA A 28 3.42 0.66 -8.37
CA ALA A 28 3.33 0.01 -7.08
C ALA A 28 3.71 1.01 -5.99
N LEU A 29 2.87 1.08 -4.96
CA LEU A 29 3.02 2.01 -3.86
C LEU A 29 3.12 1.22 -2.55
N THR A 30 4.05 1.62 -1.69
CA THR A 30 4.12 1.16 -0.31
C THR A 30 3.89 2.35 0.61
N LEU A 31 2.83 2.27 1.43
CA LEU A 31 2.60 3.17 2.55
C LEU A 31 3.04 2.46 3.83
N THR A 32 3.70 3.20 4.69
CA THR A 32 4.10 2.73 6.02
C THR A 32 3.60 3.68 7.10
N SER A 33 3.42 3.18 8.30
CA SER A 33 3.22 3.99 9.49
C SER A 33 3.74 3.23 10.70
N GLN A 34 4.42 3.91 11.62
CA GLN A 34 4.64 3.39 12.95
C GLN A 34 3.69 4.11 13.91
N LEU A 35 2.73 3.36 14.45
CA LEU A 35 1.82 3.88 15.46
C LEU A 35 2.52 3.84 16.81
N LEU A 36 2.48 4.95 17.52
CA LEU A 36 3.10 5.11 18.83
C LEU A 36 2.03 5.24 19.90
N GLY A 37 2.36 4.71 21.09
CA GLY A 37 1.52 4.72 22.27
C GLY A 37 1.03 6.12 22.67
N ASP A 38 -0.07 6.10 23.40
CA ASP A 38 -0.73 7.26 23.96
C ASP A 38 0.17 7.99 24.98
N PRO A 39 0.53 9.26 24.75
CA PRO A 39 1.44 10.00 25.63
C PRO A 39 0.80 10.47 26.94
N ARG A 40 -0.50 10.20 27.17
CA ARG A 40 -1.19 10.60 28.40
C ARG A 40 -0.69 9.74 29.57
N ALA A 41 -0.31 10.37 30.67
CA ALA A 41 0.40 9.79 31.82
C ALA A 41 -0.20 8.54 32.51
N ASN A 42 -1.48 8.21 32.25
CA ASN A 42 -2.18 7.06 32.81
C ASN A 42 -2.37 5.92 31.79
N ASN A 43 -1.66 5.96 30.65
CA ASN A 43 -1.67 4.89 29.65
C ASN A 43 -0.32 4.18 29.65
N PRO A 44 -0.30 2.88 29.29
CA PRO A 44 0.97 2.17 29.15
C PRO A 44 1.82 2.72 28.00
N ASP A 45 3.10 2.93 28.29
CA ASP A 45 4.13 3.37 27.35
C ASP A 45 4.75 2.19 26.60
N GLY A 46 5.46 2.47 25.50
CA GLY A 46 6.19 1.44 24.73
C GLY A 46 5.32 0.61 23.78
N LEU A 47 4.15 1.15 23.43
CA LEU A 47 3.29 0.60 22.39
C LEU A 47 3.79 1.04 21.01
N ILE A 48 4.08 0.06 20.17
CA ILE A 48 4.59 0.22 18.82
C ILE A 48 3.83 -0.76 17.92
N VAL A 49 3.20 -0.24 16.88
CA VAL A 49 2.50 -1.03 15.85
C VAL A 49 2.95 -0.54 14.49
N ASP A 50 3.53 -1.43 13.69
CA ASP A 50 3.97 -1.13 12.34
C ASP A 50 2.84 -1.49 11.36
N VAL A 51 2.42 -0.53 10.55
CA VAL A 51 1.38 -0.67 9.54
C VAL A 51 2.02 -0.54 8.17
N THR A 52 1.79 -1.53 7.30
CA THR A 52 2.24 -1.51 5.91
C THR A 52 1.05 -1.72 4.99
N VAL A 53 0.96 -0.92 3.93
CA VAL A 53 0.00 -1.08 2.83
C VAL A 53 0.76 -1.17 1.52
N LYS A 54 0.64 -2.30 0.83
CA LYS A 54 1.26 -2.51 -0.50
C LYS A 54 0.18 -2.58 -1.57
N THR A 55 0.37 -1.86 -2.67
CA THR A 55 -0.58 -1.81 -3.78
C THR A 55 0.01 -2.35 -5.07
N GLY A 56 -0.87 -2.69 -6.01
CA GLY A 56 -0.47 -2.97 -7.39
C GLY A 56 0.25 -4.29 -7.59
N THR A 57 0.79 -4.45 -8.80
CA THR A 57 1.28 -5.74 -9.32
C THR A 57 2.53 -6.24 -8.61
N ASP A 58 3.35 -5.37 -8.03
CA ASP A 58 4.56 -5.76 -7.30
C ASP A 58 4.25 -6.48 -5.99
N ALA A 59 3.04 -6.25 -5.45
CA ALA A 59 2.48 -7.02 -4.34
C ALA A 59 1.74 -8.29 -4.81
N GLY A 60 1.73 -8.58 -6.11
CA GLY A 60 0.93 -9.66 -6.71
C GLY A 60 -0.57 -9.36 -6.74
N LEU A 61 -0.96 -8.08 -6.68
CA LEU A 61 -2.35 -7.64 -6.58
C LEU A 61 -2.84 -6.95 -7.86
N SER A 62 -4.16 -6.91 -8.04
CA SER A 62 -4.77 -6.05 -9.06
C SER A 62 -4.57 -4.57 -8.72
N THR A 63 -4.64 -3.69 -9.72
CA THR A 63 -4.39 -2.24 -9.55
C THR A 63 -5.39 -1.54 -8.62
N ASN A 64 -6.56 -2.14 -8.39
CA ASN A 64 -7.58 -1.69 -7.45
C ASN A 64 -7.50 -2.40 -6.08
N GLN A 65 -6.43 -3.13 -5.81
CA GLN A 65 -6.24 -3.89 -4.58
C GLN A 65 -5.02 -3.44 -3.79
N ALA A 66 -5.13 -3.54 -2.46
CA ALA A 66 -4.04 -3.28 -1.53
C ALA A 66 -4.01 -4.34 -0.43
N LEU A 67 -2.81 -4.85 -0.13
CA LEU A 67 -2.56 -5.72 1.01
C LEU A 67 -2.19 -4.87 2.21
N TRP A 68 -2.97 -5.01 3.27
CA TRP A 68 -2.71 -4.43 4.58
C TRP A 68 -1.99 -5.42 5.46
N THR A 69 -1.06 -4.92 6.26
CA THR A 69 -0.40 -5.66 7.33
C THR A 69 -0.30 -4.75 8.55
N VAL A 70 -0.81 -5.23 9.67
CA VAL A 70 -0.72 -4.58 10.98
C VAL A 70 0.07 -5.50 11.89
N ASP A 71 1.26 -5.09 12.24
CA ASP A 71 2.24 -5.88 12.98
C ASP A 71 2.53 -5.21 14.32
N ILE A 72 2.39 -5.95 15.42
CA ILE A 72 2.69 -5.41 16.74
C ILE A 72 4.16 -5.64 17.03
N ASN A 73 4.88 -4.57 17.39
CA ASN A 73 6.31 -4.64 17.67
C ASN A 73 6.62 -4.01 19.03
N SER A 74 5.90 -4.45 20.06
CA SER A 74 5.90 -3.85 21.40
C SER A 74 6.61 -4.77 22.40
N PRO A 75 7.96 -4.81 22.43
CA PRO A 75 8.72 -5.78 23.22
C PRO A 75 8.54 -5.67 24.73
N LEU A 76 8.12 -4.49 25.23
CA LEU A 76 7.82 -4.29 26.66
C LEU A 76 6.50 -4.97 27.09
N HIS A 77 5.70 -5.43 26.13
CA HIS A 77 4.40 -6.07 26.35
C HIS A 77 4.35 -7.44 25.68
N SER A 78 4.98 -8.45 26.28
CA SER A 78 5.08 -9.79 25.69
C SER A 78 3.73 -10.46 25.39
N ASN A 79 2.70 -10.14 26.18
CA ASN A 79 1.36 -10.71 26.08
C ASN A 79 0.38 -9.80 25.33
N ILE A 80 0.86 -8.74 24.69
CA ILE A 80 0.03 -7.78 23.97
C ILE A 80 -0.80 -8.47 22.90
N LYS A 81 -2.03 -7.99 22.75
CA LYS A 81 -2.88 -8.37 21.62
C LYS A 81 -3.61 -7.17 21.03
N LEU A 82 -3.87 -7.24 19.73
CA LEU A 82 -4.73 -6.28 19.04
C LEU A 82 -6.18 -6.53 19.43
N GLY A 83 -6.85 -5.51 19.96
CA GLY A 83 -8.31 -5.55 20.10
C GLY A 83 -8.99 -5.06 18.82
N GLN A 84 -8.57 -3.88 18.34
CA GLN A 84 -9.16 -3.22 17.17
C GLN A 84 -8.08 -2.43 16.43
N PHE A 85 -8.15 -2.42 15.10
CA PHE A 85 -7.37 -1.52 14.25
C PHE A 85 -8.30 -0.56 13.53
N PHE A 86 -7.97 0.72 13.53
CA PHE A 86 -8.80 1.81 13.02
C PHE A 86 -8.05 2.55 11.92
N PHE A 87 -8.76 2.90 10.85
CA PHE A 87 -8.16 3.60 9.72
C PHE A 87 -9.18 4.40 8.93
N ASN A 88 -8.70 5.50 8.35
CA ASN A 88 -9.46 6.31 7.40
C ASN A 88 -8.85 6.20 6.01
N LEU A 89 -9.71 6.32 4.99
CA LEU A 89 -9.33 6.40 3.59
C LEU A 89 -9.97 7.65 2.98
N ALA A 90 -9.35 8.19 1.94
CA ALA A 90 -9.96 9.25 1.16
C ALA A 90 -11.20 8.71 0.41
N ASN A 91 -12.06 9.64 0.00
CA ASN A 91 -13.37 9.31 -0.60
C ASN A 91 -14.21 8.40 0.31
N ALA A 92 -14.47 8.91 1.52
CA ALA A 92 -14.97 8.26 2.74
C ALA A 92 -16.30 7.48 2.66
N ALA A 93 -16.89 7.28 1.47
CA ALA A 93 -18.03 6.39 1.33
C ALA A 93 -17.53 4.94 1.51
N ALA A 94 -17.80 4.36 2.67
CA ALA A 94 -17.36 3.02 3.02
C ALA A 94 -17.79 1.94 2.00
N SER A 95 -18.88 2.18 1.26
CA SER A 95 -19.36 1.33 0.17
C SER A 95 -18.40 1.22 -1.03
N ASN A 96 -17.42 2.12 -1.14
CA ASN A 96 -16.44 2.10 -2.23
C ASN A 96 -15.37 1.03 -2.04
N TYR A 97 -15.31 0.40 -0.87
CA TYR A 97 -14.26 -0.53 -0.50
C TYR A 97 -14.85 -1.84 0.02
N THR A 98 -14.24 -2.96 -0.39
CA THR A 98 -14.52 -4.27 0.19
C THR A 98 -13.24 -4.85 0.78
N PHE A 99 -13.39 -5.71 1.78
CA PHE A 99 -12.28 -6.26 2.54
C PHE A 99 -12.41 -7.76 2.66
N SER A 100 -11.32 -8.48 2.40
CA SER A 100 -11.32 -9.94 2.35
C SER A 100 -9.95 -10.53 2.68
N GLY A 101 -9.84 -11.86 2.69
CA GLY A 101 -8.56 -12.54 2.88
C GLY A 101 -7.93 -12.30 4.25
N PHE A 102 -8.75 -12.12 5.29
CA PHE A 102 -8.26 -11.89 6.65
C PHE A 102 -7.43 -13.06 7.15
N ASN A 103 -6.22 -12.74 7.63
CA ASN A 103 -5.37 -13.65 8.38
C ASN A 103 -4.86 -12.92 9.63
N PRO A 104 -5.21 -13.38 10.85
CA PRO A 104 -5.98 -14.58 11.15
C PRO A 104 -7.44 -14.53 10.65
N THR A 105 -8.01 -15.70 10.38
CA THR A 105 -9.42 -15.81 9.98
C THR A 105 -10.34 -15.40 11.12
N GLY A 106 -11.49 -14.82 10.77
CA GLY A 106 -12.52 -14.40 11.73
C GLY A 106 -12.63 -12.88 11.82
N TRP A 107 -11.52 -12.15 11.67
CA TRP A 107 -11.52 -10.69 11.61
C TRP A 107 -12.40 -10.16 10.47
N ALA A 108 -13.01 -9.00 10.69
CA ALA A 108 -13.82 -8.31 9.70
C ALA A 108 -13.69 -6.79 9.83
N ILE A 109 -13.93 -6.05 8.73
CA ILE A 109 -14.11 -4.61 8.79
C ILE A 109 -15.54 -4.26 9.19
N GLN A 110 -15.69 -3.31 10.12
CA GLN A 110 -16.94 -2.66 10.48
C GLN A 110 -16.87 -1.16 10.18
N THR A 111 -18.01 -0.59 9.80
CA THR A 111 -18.22 0.83 9.50
C THR A 111 -19.62 1.26 9.96
N PRO A 112 -19.82 2.47 10.49
CA PRO A 112 -18.77 3.42 10.88
C PRO A 112 -18.04 2.95 12.15
N ALA A 113 -16.81 3.44 12.34
CA ALA A 113 -15.99 3.13 13.51
C ALA A 113 -15.97 4.29 14.50
N ASN A 114 -17.14 4.57 15.07
CA ASN A 114 -17.32 5.66 16.02
C ASN A 114 -16.76 5.32 17.41
N ASN A 115 -16.28 6.35 18.11
CA ASN A 115 -15.76 6.29 19.47
C ASN A 115 -14.73 5.17 19.65
N ALA A 116 -13.64 5.21 18.87
CA ALA A 116 -12.60 4.20 18.94
C ALA A 116 -12.08 4.02 20.38
N ASN A 117 -12.03 2.78 20.86
CA ASN A 117 -11.65 2.48 22.23
C ASN A 117 -10.25 2.99 22.55
N GLY A 118 -10.09 3.64 23.71
CA GLY A 118 -8.82 4.23 24.13
C GLY A 118 -8.42 5.53 23.43
N SER A 119 -9.05 5.88 22.30
CA SER A 119 -8.65 7.05 21.48
C SER A 119 -9.07 8.42 22.03
N GLY A 120 -9.87 8.47 23.11
CA GLY A 120 -10.56 9.70 23.52
C GLY A 120 -11.64 10.11 22.53
N SER A 121 -12.55 9.18 22.21
CA SER A 121 -13.71 9.43 21.33
C SER A 121 -13.38 9.85 19.89
N ALA A 122 -12.22 9.46 19.37
CA ALA A 122 -11.93 9.68 17.95
C ALA A 122 -12.84 8.78 17.09
N ASP A 123 -13.45 9.38 16.07
CA ASP A 123 -14.28 8.68 15.10
C ASP A 123 -13.48 8.36 13.84
N PHE A 124 -13.55 7.10 13.42
CA PHE A 124 -12.95 6.59 12.20
C PHE A 124 -14.03 6.08 11.23
N ILE A 125 -13.64 5.94 9.97
CA ILE A 125 -14.50 5.35 8.93
C ILE A 125 -14.54 3.83 9.13
N PHE A 126 -13.38 3.20 9.26
CA PHE A 126 -13.26 1.74 9.33
C PHE A 126 -12.60 1.28 10.63
N LYS A 127 -13.03 0.11 11.11
CA LYS A 127 -12.29 -0.68 12.08
C LYS A 127 -12.21 -2.13 11.67
N ALA A 128 -11.02 -2.72 11.72
CA ALA A 128 -10.87 -4.16 11.78
C ALA A 128 -11.13 -4.59 13.23
N LEU A 129 -12.07 -5.52 13.40
CA LEU A 129 -12.49 -6.02 14.70
C LEU A 129 -12.40 -7.54 14.70
N ASP A 130 -11.79 -8.09 15.76
CA ASP A 130 -11.95 -9.49 16.15
C ASP A 130 -13.43 -9.75 16.47
N PRO A 131 -14.12 -10.68 15.79
CA PRO A 131 -15.56 -10.90 15.90
C PRO A 131 -16.02 -10.92 17.35
N SER A 132 -17.11 -10.20 17.62
CA SER A 132 -17.67 -10.13 18.96
C SER A 132 -18.32 -11.47 19.32
N GLY A 133 -17.63 -12.27 20.13
CA GLY A 133 -18.16 -13.47 20.76
C GLY A 133 -17.52 -14.77 20.28
N PRO A 134 -17.69 -15.88 21.02
CA PRO A 134 -17.05 -17.14 20.70
C PRO A 134 -17.52 -17.75 19.35
N PRO A 135 -16.61 -18.40 18.60
CA PRO A 135 -15.16 -18.39 18.82
C PRO A 135 -14.56 -17.05 18.36
N ASN A 136 -13.80 -16.39 19.25
CA ASN A 136 -12.98 -15.23 18.87
C ASN A 136 -11.98 -15.67 17.78
N ALA A 137 -11.60 -14.76 16.91
CA ALA A 137 -10.49 -14.99 16.00
C ALA A 137 -9.19 -15.23 16.78
N ALA A 138 -8.19 -15.79 16.10
CA ALA A 138 -6.88 -15.92 16.73
C ALA A 138 -6.31 -14.52 17.04
N ASN A 139 -5.65 -14.41 18.19
CA ASN A 139 -5.05 -13.16 18.64
C ASN A 139 -3.94 -12.71 17.66
N VAL A 140 -3.98 -11.44 17.31
CA VAL A 140 -2.86 -10.71 16.68
C VAL A 140 -1.97 -10.22 17.82
N THR A 141 -0.67 -10.55 17.79
CA THR A 141 0.29 -10.36 18.89
C THR A 141 1.66 -9.92 18.33
N ASN A 142 2.70 -9.82 19.16
CA ASN A 142 4.07 -9.56 18.68
C ASN A 142 4.61 -10.60 17.67
N ASN A 143 4.02 -11.80 17.63
CA ASN A 143 4.49 -12.89 16.77
C ASN A 143 3.50 -13.22 15.64
N THR A 144 2.36 -12.54 15.60
CA THR A 144 1.27 -12.82 14.67
C THR A 144 0.68 -11.49 14.22
N ASN A 145 0.88 -11.14 12.96
CA ASN A 145 0.31 -9.93 12.36
C ASN A 145 -1.17 -10.13 11.96
N LEU A 146 -1.88 -9.03 11.78
CA LEU A 146 -3.13 -9.00 11.03
C LEU A 146 -2.83 -8.64 9.58
N SER A 147 -3.42 -9.36 8.64
CA SER A 147 -3.37 -9.00 7.22
C SER A 147 -4.72 -9.19 6.56
N PHE A 148 -5.00 -8.37 5.55
CA PHE A 148 -6.22 -8.45 4.74
C PHE A 148 -6.04 -7.70 3.42
N ILE A 149 -6.85 -8.06 2.43
CA ILE A 149 -6.92 -7.36 1.15
C ILE A 149 -8.06 -6.35 1.19
N MET A 150 -7.75 -5.11 0.84
CA MET A 150 -8.72 -4.09 0.51
C MET A 150 -8.87 -4.04 -1.02
N THR A 151 -10.11 -4.00 -1.51
CA THR A 151 -10.44 -3.80 -2.93
C THR A 151 -11.26 -2.53 -3.08
N LYS A 152 -10.80 -1.62 -3.94
CA LYS A 152 -11.55 -0.42 -4.36
C LYS A 152 -12.50 -0.79 -5.49
N GLY A 153 -13.77 -0.40 -5.37
CA GLY A 153 -14.81 -0.77 -6.32
C GLY A 153 -14.64 -0.16 -7.71
N LEU A 154 -14.03 1.02 -7.80
CA LEU A 154 -13.79 1.73 -9.07
C LEU A 154 -12.40 2.36 -9.10
N GLY A 155 -11.72 2.20 -10.23
CA GLY A 155 -10.41 2.79 -10.50
C GLY A 155 -9.25 2.11 -9.77
N ALA A 156 -8.04 2.54 -10.09
CA ALA A 156 -6.84 2.11 -9.39
C ALA A 156 -6.77 2.74 -7.99
N ILE A 157 -6.08 2.05 -7.08
CA ILE A 157 -5.65 2.64 -5.81
C ILE A 157 -4.46 3.56 -6.09
N THR A 158 -4.49 4.73 -5.48
CA THR A 158 -3.48 5.78 -5.60
C THR A 158 -3.03 6.25 -4.23
N GLU A 159 -1.90 6.95 -4.16
CA GLU A 159 -1.40 7.54 -2.93
C GLU A 159 -2.41 8.51 -2.27
N ALA A 160 -3.18 9.23 -3.09
CA ALA A 160 -4.21 10.14 -2.62
C ALA A 160 -5.31 9.43 -1.81
N ASP A 161 -5.56 8.14 -2.08
CA ASP A 161 -6.54 7.35 -1.31
C ASP A 161 -6.17 7.21 0.17
N PHE A 162 -4.90 7.45 0.53
CA PHE A 162 -4.40 7.37 1.90
C PHE A 162 -4.01 8.75 2.45
N LEU A 163 -3.17 9.50 1.71
CA LEU A 163 -2.59 10.74 2.24
C LEU A 163 -3.59 11.91 2.33
N THR A 164 -4.73 11.81 1.65
CA THR A 164 -5.82 12.80 1.73
C THR A 164 -7.02 12.31 2.54
N ALA A 165 -6.87 11.18 3.24
CA ALA A 165 -7.90 10.68 4.13
C ALA A 165 -8.24 11.73 5.21
N PRO A 166 -9.50 11.82 5.66
CA PRO A 166 -9.82 12.69 6.78
C PRO A 166 -9.12 12.19 8.05
N PHE A 167 -8.67 13.12 8.90
CA PHE A 167 -8.15 12.76 10.21
C PHE A 167 -9.29 12.39 11.17
N ALA A 168 -9.09 11.34 11.97
CA ALA A 168 -9.84 11.12 13.19
C ALA A 168 -9.27 12.06 14.27
N THR A 169 -10.14 12.76 15.00
CA THR A 169 -9.71 13.74 16.02
C THR A 169 -10.16 13.29 17.40
N SER A 170 -9.19 13.14 18.30
CA SER A 170 -9.45 12.88 19.71
C SER A 170 -10.04 14.11 20.40
N ASN A 171 -10.91 13.90 21.38
CA ASN A 171 -11.34 14.96 22.30
C ASN A 171 -10.25 15.39 23.30
N ASN A 172 -9.07 14.75 23.25
CA ASN A 172 -7.92 15.07 24.08
C ASN A 172 -6.79 15.72 23.25
N ASN A 173 -6.40 16.94 23.64
CA ASN A 173 -5.40 17.72 22.92
C ASN A 173 -4.01 17.05 22.83
N LEU A 174 -3.64 16.16 23.77
CA LEU A 174 -2.36 15.44 23.71
C LEU A 174 -2.36 14.35 22.63
N LEU A 175 -3.52 13.76 22.37
CA LEU A 175 -3.71 12.77 21.31
C LEU A 175 -3.95 13.41 19.94
N GLY A 176 -4.53 14.60 19.88
CA GLY A 176 -4.69 15.36 18.64
C GLY A 176 -5.43 14.57 17.55
N SER A 177 -4.94 14.67 16.32
CA SER A 177 -5.56 14.11 15.12
C SER A 177 -4.63 13.13 14.38
N PHE A 178 -5.20 12.05 13.84
CA PHE A 178 -4.44 10.95 13.21
C PHE A 178 -5.28 10.19 12.18
N HIS A 179 -4.64 9.57 11.18
CA HIS A 179 -5.32 8.74 10.17
C HIS A 179 -5.54 7.29 10.64
N LEU A 180 -4.68 6.82 11.54
CA LEU A 180 -4.58 5.43 11.96
C LEU A 180 -4.61 5.32 13.48
N GLY A 181 -5.18 4.22 13.98
CA GLY A 181 -5.21 3.90 15.39
C GLY A 181 -5.23 2.40 15.66
N ALA A 182 -4.72 1.98 16.81
CA ALA A 182 -4.78 0.60 17.26
C ALA A 182 -5.12 0.57 18.75
N HIS A 183 -6.23 -0.08 19.10
CA HIS A 183 -6.53 -0.40 20.48
C HIS A 183 -5.89 -1.73 20.86
N LEU A 184 -5.06 -1.71 21.90
CA LEU A 184 -4.22 -2.81 22.33
C LEU A 184 -4.64 -3.25 23.74
N GLN A 185 -4.54 -4.54 24.03
CA GLN A 185 -4.97 -5.16 25.28
C GLN A 185 -3.89 -6.09 25.84
N SER A 186 -4.10 -6.57 27.07
CA SER A 186 -3.19 -7.48 27.77
C SER A 186 -1.80 -6.89 27.92
N LEU A 187 -1.75 -5.57 28.18
CA LEU A 187 -0.52 -4.82 28.34
C LEU A 187 0.11 -5.11 29.70
N THR A 188 1.42 -5.36 29.70
CA THR A 188 2.23 -5.31 30.92
C THR A 188 2.06 -3.95 31.62
N VAL A 189 1.61 -3.95 32.88
CA VAL A 189 1.53 -2.75 33.72
C VAL A 189 2.51 -2.90 34.89
N ASN A 190 3.62 -2.17 34.81
CA ASN A 190 4.65 -2.18 35.86
C ASN A 190 5.35 -0.81 35.93
N ALA A 191 6.41 -0.67 36.74
CA ALA A 191 7.09 0.63 36.92
C ALA A 191 7.74 1.17 35.63
N THR A 192 8.07 0.29 34.70
CA THR A 192 8.74 0.63 33.43
C THR A 192 7.74 1.05 32.38
N THR A 193 6.62 0.32 32.24
CA THR A 193 5.60 0.57 31.21
C THR A 193 4.51 1.51 31.69
N CYS A 194 4.34 1.68 33.00
CA CYS A 194 3.47 2.68 33.60
C CYS A 194 4.02 3.14 34.95
N PRO A 195 4.83 4.21 34.96
CA PRO A 195 5.35 4.78 36.20
C PRO A 195 4.24 5.26 37.15
N SER A 196 3.11 5.74 36.62
CA SER A 196 1.94 6.24 37.35
C SER A 196 0.99 5.13 37.85
N LYS A 197 1.54 4.01 38.32
CA LYS A 197 0.90 2.68 38.52
C LYS A 197 -0.56 2.61 39.01
N SER A 198 -1.05 3.56 39.81
CA SER A 198 -2.35 3.43 40.50
C SER A 198 -3.58 3.60 39.58
N THR A 199 -3.40 4.10 38.36
CA THR A 199 -4.52 4.41 37.43
C THR A 199 -4.40 3.74 36.06
N CYS A 200 -3.27 3.10 35.77
CA CYS A 200 -3.04 2.45 34.48
C CYS A 200 -3.88 1.20 34.30
N ARG A 201 -4.35 1.03 33.06
CA ARG A 201 -5.09 -0.15 32.62
C ARG A 201 -4.17 -1.04 31.78
N ASP A 202 -4.51 -2.31 31.68
CA ASP A 202 -3.87 -3.29 30.80
C ASP A 202 -4.31 -3.14 29.33
N SER A 203 -4.79 -1.94 28.96
CA SER A 203 -5.24 -1.58 27.62
C SER A 203 -4.75 -0.18 27.27
N GLY A 204 -4.48 0.06 25.99
CA GLY A 204 -3.94 1.32 25.51
C GLY A 204 -4.27 1.59 24.06
N PHE A 205 -3.85 2.74 23.56
CA PHE A 205 -4.07 3.15 22.19
C PHE A 205 -2.74 3.57 21.55
N ALA A 206 -2.45 3.05 20.37
CA ALA A 206 -1.36 3.54 19.53
C ALA A 206 -1.95 4.30 18.34
N ARG A 207 -1.29 5.38 17.92
CA ARG A 207 -1.77 6.27 16.84
C ARG A 207 -0.67 6.69 15.89
N GLY A 208 -1.04 7.05 14.67
CA GLY A 208 -0.10 7.49 13.65
C GLY A 208 -0.76 7.93 12.36
N ASN A 209 0.08 8.26 11.38
CA ASN A 209 -0.33 8.77 10.07
C ASN A 209 0.34 7.98 8.95
N TYR A 210 -0.32 7.88 7.81
CA TYR A 210 0.30 7.33 6.61
C TYR A 210 1.55 8.13 6.22
N THR A 211 2.59 7.42 5.85
CA THR A 211 3.78 7.95 5.20
C THR A 211 4.00 7.15 3.92
N SER A 212 4.36 7.83 2.85
CA SER A 212 4.61 7.19 1.57
C SER A 212 6.10 7.12 1.32
N THR A 213 6.56 5.97 0.85
CA THR A 213 7.92 5.78 0.35
C THR A 213 7.82 5.36 -1.11
N PRO A 214 8.28 6.20 -2.07
CA PRO A 214 8.29 5.81 -3.47
C PRO A 214 9.15 4.56 -3.67
N ILE A 215 8.65 3.60 -4.46
CA ILE A 215 9.48 2.47 -4.90
C ILE A 215 10.37 2.99 -6.04
N PRO A 216 11.71 2.80 -6.00
CA PRO A 216 12.57 3.22 -7.10
C PRO A 216 12.13 2.55 -8.40
N THR A 217 11.65 3.33 -9.36
CA THR A 217 11.31 2.81 -10.69
C THR A 217 12.59 2.23 -11.31
N PRO A 218 12.61 0.98 -11.78
CA PRO A 218 13.76 0.45 -12.51
C PRO A 218 14.03 1.38 -13.69
N ALA A 219 15.22 1.97 -13.74
CA ALA A 219 15.62 2.82 -14.84
C ALA A 219 15.68 1.97 -16.12
N LEU A 220 14.60 2.01 -16.92
CA LEU A 220 14.62 1.55 -18.29
C LEU A 220 15.56 2.48 -19.06
N LEU A 221 16.85 2.15 -19.10
CA LEU A 221 17.87 2.83 -19.89
C LEU A 221 17.43 2.83 -21.36
N PRO A 222 16.97 3.96 -21.93
CA PRO A 222 16.44 4.01 -23.30
C PRO A 222 17.50 3.75 -24.39
N GLY A 223 18.75 3.43 -24.02
CA GLY A 223 19.89 3.39 -24.93
C GLY A 223 20.39 2.00 -25.35
N LEU A 224 19.94 0.90 -24.74
CA LEU A 224 20.56 -0.42 -24.99
C LEU A 224 19.98 -1.21 -26.16
N ILE A 225 18.78 -0.87 -26.63
CA ILE A 225 18.19 -1.52 -27.83
C ILE A 225 18.87 -1.02 -29.13
N GLY A 226 19.42 0.20 -29.12
CA GLY A 226 20.09 0.79 -30.29
C GLY A 226 21.49 0.22 -30.59
N MET A 227 22.19 -0.35 -29.60
CA MET A 227 23.56 -0.85 -29.80
C MET A 227 23.62 -2.23 -30.49
N GLY A 228 22.56 -3.04 -30.39
CA GLY A 228 22.50 -4.35 -31.07
C GLY A 228 22.39 -4.24 -32.60
N VAL A 229 21.65 -3.24 -33.09
CA VAL A 229 21.41 -3.06 -34.54
C VAL A 229 22.62 -2.47 -35.26
N ALA A 230 23.40 -1.61 -34.59
CA ALA A 230 24.64 -1.06 -35.15
C ALA A 230 25.75 -2.12 -35.28
N ALA A 231 25.86 -3.03 -34.30
CA ALA A 231 26.83 -4.13 -34.35
C ALA A 231 26.56 -5.13 -35.49
N LEU A 232 25.27 -5.40 -35.80
CA LEU A 232 24.89 -6.30 -36.89
C LEU A 232 25.06 -5.68 -38.29
N ARG A 233 24.99 -4.35 -38.43
CA ARG A 233 25.29 -3.69 -39.72
C ARG A 233 26.77 -3.69 -40.06
N LYS A 234 27.67 -3.66 -39.07
CA LYS A 234 29.12 -3.70 -39.33
C LYS A 234 29.58 -5.06 -39.85
N LYS A 235 29.00 -6.16 -39.37
CA LYS A 235 29.39 -7.52 -39.77
C LYS A 235 29.01 -7.89 -41.22
N LYS A 236 28.08 -7.16 -41.85
CA LYS A 236 27.67 -7.39 -43.26
C LYS A 236 28.52 -6.61 -44.28
N GLY A 237 29.34 -5.65 -43.83
CA GLY A 237 30.26 -4.91 -44.69
C GLY A 237 31.58 -5.63 -44.96
N GLU A 238 32.02 -6.49 -44.04
CA GLU A 238 33.32 -7.18 -44.14
C GLU A 238 33.25 -8.48 -44.98
N GLN A 239 32.07 -9.09 -45.17
CA GLN A 239 31.92 -10.28 -46.03
C GLN A 239 31.89 -9.99 -47.54
N ASN A 240 31.79 -8.72 -47.96
CA ASN A 240 31.80 -8.34 -49.37
C ASN A 240 33.19 -7.95 -49.90
N LEU A 241 34.24 -7.97 -49.05
CA LEU A 241 35.61 -7.68 -49.46
C LEU A 241 36.46 -8.93 -49.69
N GLU A 242 36.06 -10.09 -49.15
CA GLU A 242 36.78 -11.37 -49.38
C GLU A 242 36.35 -12.11 -50.66
N SER A 243 35.22 -11.78 -51.29
CA SER A 243 34.79 -12.44 -52.55
C SER A 243 35.31 -11.77 -53.83
N VAL A 244 36.12 -10.71 -53.74
CA VAL A 244 36.73 -10.02 -54.90
C VAL A 244 38.23 -10.36 -55.05
N ALA A 245 38.83 -11.03 -54.07
CA ALA A 245 40.25 -11.41 -54.10
C ALA A 245 40.52 -12.83 -54.64
N GLN A 246 39.51 -13.49 -55.20
CA GLN A 246 39.62 -14.88 -55.71
C GLN A 246 39.29 -15.03 -57.20
N GLU A 247 39.38 -13.92 -57.96
CA GLU A 247 39.54 -13.92 -59.42
C GLU A 247 40.63 -12.89 -59.79
N ALA A 248 41.89 -13.31 -59.68
CA ALA A 248 43.04 -12.70 -60.34
C ALA A 248 44.13 -13.76 -60.54
#